data_AF-A0A4Q6APJ2-F1
#
_entry.id   AF-A0A4Q6APJ2-F1
#
_cell.length_a   1.000
_cell.length_b   1.000
_cell.length_c   1.000
_cell.angle_alpha   90.00
_cell.angle_beta   90.00
_cell.angle_gamma   90.00
#
_symmetry.space_group_name_H-M   'P 1'
#
loop_
_entity.id
_entity.type
_entity.pdbx_description
1 polymer ?
#
loop_
_entity_poly.entity_id
_entity_poly.type
_entity_poly.pdbx_seq_one_letter_code
_entity_poly.pdbx_strand_id
1 'polypeptide(L)'
;MTQDLDAWRQEIRSIDSEIINITARRMELALKIGQYKAEHQLPVKDFRVEKEIIERARIKAEGLGLAPDFIEDLMTLLMGHSVNEQNKLHQEKAKTPDLELKQVLVVGGLGRMGKWFSQYFQSIGFRVSIYDIKSEVLQDSYQRHDDIQA
;
A
#
# COMPACT_ATOMS: atom_id res chain seq x y z
N MET A 1 40.99 -10.38 -17.46
CA MET A 1 40.56 -9.06 -16.94
C MET A 1 39.14 -9.20 -16.38
N THR A 2 38.98 -9.95 -15.29
CA THR A 2 37.71 -10.23 -14.61
C THR A 2 37.56 -9.45 -13.29
N GLN A 3 38.63 -8.80 -12.82
CA GLN A 3 38.67 -8.07 -11.56
C GLN A 3 37.63 -6.94 -11.49
N ASP A 4 37.41 -6.20 -12.57
CA ASP A 4 36.48 -5.06 -12.56
C ASP A 4 35.01 -5.50 -12.46
N LEU A 5 34.64 -6.60 -13.12
CA LEU A 5 33.27 -7.12 -13.06
C LEU A 5 32.92 -7.65 -11.67
N ASP A 6 33.81 -8.39 -11.04
CA ASP A 6 33.58 -8.92 -9.70
C ASP A 6 33.59 -7.81 -8.64
N ALA A 7 34.40 -6.77 -8.82
CA ALA A 7 34.38 -5.58 -7.97
C ALA A 7 33.04 -4.83 -8.07
N TRP A 8 32.54 -4.55 -9.28
CA TRP A 8 31.22 -3.90 -9.46
C TRP A 8 30.08 -4.73 -8.88
N ARG A 9 30.14 -6.07 -8.99
CA ARG A 9 29.15 -6.95 -8.36
C ARG A 9 29.19 -6.88 -6.83
N GLN A 10 30.37 -6.76 -6.24
CA GLN A 10 30.50 -6.59 -4.79
C GLN A 10 29.95 -5.24 -4.34
N GLU A 11 30.21 -4.18 -5.10
CA GLU A 11 29.65 -2.86 -4.85
C GLU A 11 28.12 -2.86 -4.92
N ILE A 12 27.53 -3.49 -5.96
CA ILE A 12 26.08 -3.67 -6.07
C ILE A 12 25.52 -4.39 -4.85
N ARG A 13 26.15 -5.48 -4.39
CA ARG A 13 25.69 -6.21 -3.19
C ARG A 13 25.72 -5.34 -1.93
N SER A 14 26.70 -4.45 -1.81
CA SER A 14 26.77 -3.49 -0.71
C SER A 14 25.60 -2.51 -0.79
N ILE A 15 25.35 -1.94 -1.96
CA ILE A 15 24.24 -1.02 -2.21
C ILE A 15 22.89 -1.70 -1.93
N ASP A 16 22.69 -2.95 -2.39
CA ASP A 16 21.48 -3.72 -2.13
C ASP A 16 21.23 -3.89 -0.63
N SER A 17 22.29 -4.17 0.13
CA SER A 17 22.22 -4.28 1.59
C SER A 17 21.83 -2.95 2.25
N GLU A 18 22.37 -1.84 1.77
CA GLU A 18 22.01 -0.50 2.22
C GLU A 18 20.55 -0.15 1.89
N ILE A 19 20.07 -0.48 0.70
CA ILE A 19 18.66 -0.29 0.30
C ILE A 19 17.73 -1.05 1.26
N ILE A 20 18.06 -2.29 1.60
CA ILE A 20 17.27 -3.10 2.55
C ILE A 20 17.27 -2.46 3.94
N ASN A 21 18.43 -2.04 4.44
CA ASN A 21 18.56 -1.40 5.76
C ASN A 21 17.77 -0.07 5.84
N ILE A 22 17.88 0.76 4.81
CA ILE A 22 17.14 2.03 4.72
C ILE A 22 15.63 1.76 4.64
N THR A 23 15.24 0.75 3.88
CA THR A 23 13.83 0.34 3.77
C THR A 23 13.29 -0.10 5.12
N ALA A 24 14.01 -0.93 5.88
CA ALA A 24 13.61 -1.35 7.22
C ALA A 24 13.40 -0.15 8.15
N ARG A 25 14.35 0.80 8.17
CA ARG A 25 14.23 2.03 8.96
C ARG A 25 13.03 2.89 8.54
N ARG A 26 12.76 2.99 7.23
CA ARG A 26 11.56 3.68 6.71
C ARG A 26 10.28 3.00 7.20
N MET A 27 10.23 1.66 7.21
CA MET A 27 9.07 0.92 7.72
C MET A 27 8.85 1.18 9.21
N GLU A 28 9.90 1.15 10.03
CA GLU A 28 9.78 1.47 11.47
C GLU A 28 9.20 2.87 11.72
N LEU A 29 9.67 3.87 10.96
CA LEU A 29 9.12 5.23 11.05
C LEU A 29 7.66 5.28 10.60
N ALA A 30 7.31 4.58 9.52
CA ALA A 30 5.93 4.51 9.06
C ALA A 30 5.00 3.87 10.10
N LEU A 31 5.47 2.84 10.81
CA LEU A 31 4.75 2.23 11.93
C LEU A 31 4.53 3.22 13.07
N LYS A 32 5.56 3.97 13.47
CA LYS A 32 5.44 5.03 14.51
C LYS A 32 4.44 6.11 14.10
N ILE A 33 4.48 6.56 12.85
CA ILE A 33 3.51 7.51 12.30
C ILE A 33 2.09 6.91 12.35
N GLY A 34 1.93 5.64 11.98
CA GLY A 34 0.65 4.94 12.05
C GLY A 34 0.10 4.86 13.47
N GLN A 35 0.94 4.53 14.45
CA GLN A 35 0.57 4.53 15.88
C GLN A 35 0.14 5.92 16.36
N TYR A 36 0.93 6.94 16.04
CA TYR A 36 0.59 8.32 16.36
C TYR A 36 -0.76 8.73 15.76
N LYS A 37 -0.99 8.44 14.48
CA LYS A 37 -2.27 8.71 13.82
C LYS A 37 -3.43 7.99 14.50
N ALA A 38 -3.26 6.73 14.88
CA ALA A 38 -4.28 5.95 15.57
C ALA A 38 -4.64 6.54 16.95
N GLU A 39 -3.64 6.91 17.75
CA GLU A 39 -3.83 7.56 19.05
C GLU A 39 -4.59 8.89 18.95
N HIS A 40 -4.38 9.62 17.85
CA HIS A 40 -5.01 10.93 17.60
C HIS A 40 -6.24 10.85 16.68
N GLN A 41 -6.74 9.65 16.37
CA GLN A 41 -7.90 9.43 15.50
C GLN A 41 -7.77 10.08 14.10
N LEU A 42 -6.53 10.21 13.63
CA LEU A 42 -6.22 10.74 12.30
C LEU A 42 -6.35 9.65 11.24
N PRO A 43 -6.75 10.00 10.01
CA PRO A 43 -6.87 9.03 8.93
C PRO A 43 -5.50 8.43 8.58
N VAL A 44 -5.48 7.10 8.45
CA VAL A 44 -4.29 6.35 8.02
C VAL A 44 -3.85 6.82 6.63
N LYS A 45 -4.82 7.03 5.74
CA LYS A 45 -4.60 7.47 4.35
C LYS A 45 -4.83 8.97 4.18
N ASP A 46 -3.84 9.66 3.59
CA ASP A 46 -3.93 11.08 3.22
C ASP A 46 -3.44 11.24 1.78
N PHE A 47 -4.39 11.37 0.85
CA PHE A 47 -4.12 11.45 -0.59
C PHE A 47 -3.25 12.64 -0.98
N ARG A 48 -3.34 13.75 -0.25
CA ARG A 48 -2.52 14.94 -0.53
C ARG A 48 -1.07 14.67 -0.19
N VAL A 49 -0.83 14.06 0.97
CA VAL A 49 0.52 13.67 1.40
C VAL A 49 1.11 12.59 0.48
N GLU A 50 0.31 11.60 0.07
CA GLU A 50 0.75 10.58 -0.90
C GLU A 50 1.19 11.21 -2.23
N LYS A 51 0.39 12.14 -2.77
CA LYS A 51 0.73 12.89 -3.99
C LYS A 51 2.03 13.68 -3.82
N GLU A 52 2.21 14.38 -2.69
CA GLU A 52 3.44 15.12 -2.39
C GLU A 52 4.68 14.23 -2.22
N ILE A 53 4.51 12.98 -1.76
CA ILE A 53 5.61 12.00 -1.69
C ILE A 53 6.04 11.58 -3.09
N ILE A 54 5.08 11.23 -3.96
CA ILE A 54 5.35 10.83 -5.35
C ILE A 54 6.00 11.97 -6.13
N GLU A 55 5.45 13.19 -6.05
CA GLU A 55 5.97 14.34 -6.79
C GLU A 55 7.44 14.62 -6.44
N ARG A 56 7.77 14.66 -5.15
CA ARG A 56 9.16 14.86 -4.71
C ARG A 56 10.08 13.73 -5.15
N ALA A 57 9.57 12.50 -5.22
CA ALA A 57 10.34 11.35 -5.67
C ALA A 57 10.64 11.44 -7.18
N ARG A 58 9.65 11.84 -7.99
CA ARG A 58 9.82 12.08 -9.43
C ARG A 58 10.85 13.17 -9.70
N ILE A 59 10.73 14.34 -9.06
CA ILE A 59 11.70 15.44 -9.21
C ILE A 59 13.12 14.97 -8.85
N LYS A 60 13.26 14.19 -7.78
CA LYS A 60 14.56 13.65 -7.37
C LYS A 60 15.09 12.61 -8.37
N ALA A 61 14.22 11.78 -8.95
CA ALA A 61 14.58 10.80 -9.97
C ALA A 61 15.16 11.49 -11.21
N GLU A 62 14.49 12.54 -11.69
CA GLU A 62 14.94 13.34 -12.84
C GLU A 62 16.32 13.95 -12.59
N GLY A 63 16.54 14.53 -11.40
CA GLY A 63 17.83 15.11 -11.01
C GLY A 63 18.98 14.09 -10.92
N LEU A 64 18.66 12.79 -10.82
CA LEU A 64 19.64 11.69 -10.78
C LEU A 64 19.69 10.90 -12.10
N GLY A 65 18.95 11.30 -13.13
CA GLY A 65 18.88 10.59 -14.42
C GLY A 65 18.13 9.26 -14.36
N LEU A 66 17.27 9.06 -13.37
CA LEU A 66 16.40 7.88 -13.24
C LEU A 66 15.04 8.15 -13.89
N ALA A 67 14.42 7.11 -14.44
CA ALA A 67 13.07 7.19 -14.98
C ALA A 67 12.07 7.55 -13.86
N PRO A 68 11.29 8.65 -13.98
CA PRO A 68 10.35 9.07 -12.95
C PRO A 68 9.31 8.00 -12.62
N ASP A 69 8.78 7.33 -13.65
CA ASP A 69 7.76 6.29 -13.50
C ASP A 69 8.29 5.09 -12.68
N PHE A 70 9.56 4.70 -12.89
CA PHE A 70 10.20 3.64 -12.11
C PHE A 70 10.30 3.98 -10.62
N ILE A 71 10.65 5.24 -10.30
CA ILE A 71 10.76 5.68 -8.91
C ILE A 71 9.38 5.87 -8.28
N GLU A 72 8.38 6.30 -9.05
CA GLU A 72 6.99 6.33 -8.61
C GLU A 72 6.49 4.93 -8.21
N ASP A 73 6.74 3.92 -9.04
CA ASP A 73 6.39 2.52 -8.74
C ASP A 73 7.06 2.02 -7.45
N LEU A 74 8.36 2.27 -7.30
CA LEU A 74 9.10 1.90 -6.09
C LEU A 74 8.53 2.56 -4.84
N MET A 75 8.25 3.87 -4.92
CA MET A 75 7.71 4.62 -3.79
C MET A 75 6.28 4.19 -3.43
N THR A 76 5.47 3.89 -4.44
CA THR A 76 4.12 3.34 -4.28
C THR A 76 4.16 1.97 -3.58
N LEU A 77 5.08 1.10 -3.99
CA LEU A 77 5.29 -0.21 -3.36
C LEU A 77 5.67 -0.07 -1.88
N LEU A 78 6.62 0.82 -1.57
CA LEU A 78 7.06 1.07 -0.20
C LEU A 78 5.94 1.65 0.68
N MET A 79 5.12 2.56 0.14
CA MET A 79 3.95 3.09 0.86
C MET A 79 2.89 2.01 1.10
N GLY A 80 2.54 1.23 0.07
CA GLY A 80 1.58 0.14 0.19
C GLY A 80 1.98 -0.89 1.23
N HIS A 81 3.26 -1.29 1.25
CA HIS A 81 3.78 -2.20 2.27
C HIS A 81 3.68 -1.60 3.69
N SER A 82 3.96 -0.31 3.85
CA SER A 82 3.87 0.38 5.15
C SER A 82 2.44 0.35 5.71
N VAL A 83 1.43 0.54 4.87
CA VAL A 83 0.01 0.50 5.28
C VAL A 83 -0.40 -0.93 5.67
N ASN A 84 0.04 -1.93 4.91
CA ASN A 84 -0.26 -3.33 5.22
C ASN A 84 0.31 -3.76 6.58
N GLU A 85 1.55 -3.37 6.89
CA GLU A 85 2.17 -3.68 8.19
C GLU A 85 1.47 -2.96 9.35
N GLN A 86 1.05 -1.71 9.16
CA GLN A 86 0.21 -1.01 10.16
C GLN A 86 -1.10 -1.76 10.41
N ASN A 87 -1.77 -2.23 9.36
CA ASN A 87 -3.03 -2.97 9.49
C ASN A 87 -2.86 -4.30 10.26
N LYS A 88 -1.75 -5.02 10.05
CA LYS A 88 -1.45 -6.25 10.80
C LYS A 88 -1.31 -5.99 12.31
N LEU A 89 -0.59 -4.95 12.71
CA LEU A 89 -0.45 -4.59 14.13
C LEU A 89 -1.78 -4.19 14.79
N HIS A 90 -2.69 -3.56 14.04
CA HIS A 90 -4.04 -3.28 14.53
C HIS A 90 -4.86 -4.55 14.74
N GLN A 91 -4.74 -5.56 13.86
CA GLN A 91 -5.40 -6.86 14.03
C GLN A 91 -4.92 -7.62 15.26
N GLU A 92 -3.62 -7.56 15.57
CA GLU A 92 -3.06 -8.22 16.74
C GLU A 92 -3.52 -7.53 18.04
N LYS A 93 -3.63 -6.20 18.06
CA LYS A 93 -4.17 -5.43 19.19
C LYS A 93 -5.68 -5.58 19.37
N ALA A 94 -6.44 -5.87 18.31
CA ALA A 94 -7.88 -6.10 18.36
C ALA A 94 -8.27 -7.48 18.92
N LYS A 95 -7.30 -8.32 19.32
CA LYS A 95 -7.53 -9.59 20.03
C LYS A 95 -7.78 -9.42 21.55
N THR A 96 -8.22 -8.24 22.00
CA THR A 96 -8.78 -8.06 23.34
C THR A 96 -10.26 -8.47 23.30
N PRO A 97 -10.78 -9.33 24.20
CA PRO A 97 -11.96 -10.14 23.91
C PRO A 97 -13.34 -9.46 24.02
N ASP A 98 -13.43 -8.12 24.15
CA ASP A 98 -14.66 -7.50 24.69
C ASP A 98 -15.16 -6.24 23.95
N LEU A 99 -14.96 -6.16 22.63
CA LEU A 99 -15.60 -5.13 21.82
C LEU A 99 -16.48 -5.80 20.77
N GLU A 100 -17.79 -5.58 20.87
CA GLU A 100 -18.78 -6.00 19.87
C GLU A 100 -18.26 -5.65 18.46
N LEU A 101 -17.97 -6.68 17.67
CA LEU A 101 -17.47 -6.51 16.31
C LEU A 101 -18.48 -5.66 15.52
N LYS A 102 -18.08 -4.44 15.15
CA LYS A 102 -18.89 -3.56 14.31
C LYS A 102 -19.19 -4.28 12.99
N GLN A 103 -20.46 -4.28 12.57
CA GLN A 103 -20.91 -4.98 11.37
C GLN A 103 -20.85 -4.06 10.13
N VAL A 104 -20.39 -4.60 9.00
CA VAL A 104 -20.38 -3.90 7.69
C VAL A 104 -21.07 -4.78 6.65
N LEU A 105 -21.94 -4.18 5.83
CA LEU A 105 -22.48 -4.81 4.64
C LEU A 105 -21.77 -4.25 3.40
N VAL A 106 -21.18 -5.14 2.60
CA VAL A 106 -20.60 -4.79 1.30
C VAL A 106 -21.56 -5.22 0.19
N VAL A 107 -22.08 -4.24 -0.54
CA VAL A 107 -22.92 -4.47 -1.74
C VAL A 107 -22.03 -4.56 -2.97
N GLY A 108 -22.17 -5.61 -3.78
CA GLY A 108 -21.27 -5.89 -4.91
C GLY A 108 -19.93 -6.52 -4.49
N GLY A 109 -19.90 -7.22 -3.35
CA GLY A 109 -18.69 -7.75 -2.71
C GLY A 109 -17.93 -8.84 -3.49
N LEU A 110 -18.53 -9.45 -4.50
CA LEU A 110 -17.91 -10.43 -5.41
C LEU A 110 -17.22 -9.75 -6.60
N GLY A 111 -17.50 -8.47 -6.86
CA GLY A 111 -16.76 -7.66 -7.83
C GLY A 111 -15.33 -7.37 -7.39
N ARG A 112 -14.50 -6.83 -8.30
CA ARG A 112 -13.07 -6.53 -8.01
C ARG A 112 -12.89 -5.64 -6.77
N MET A 113 -13.52 -4.46 -6.76
CA MET A 113 -13.42 -3.54 -5.63
C MET A 113 -14.14 -4.05 -4.40
N GLY A 114 -15.32 -4.67 -4.56
CA GLY A 114 -16.07 -5.25 -3.45
C GLY A 114 -15.30 -6.34 -2.69
N LYS A 115 -14.53 -7.16 -3.41
CA LYS A 115 -13.65 -8.17 -2.82
C LYS A 115 -12.53 -7.53 -2.01
N TRP A 116 -11.91 -6.47 -2.55
CA TRP A 116 -10.89 -5.71 -1.85
C TRP A 116 -11.44 -5.05 -0.56
N PHE A 117 -12.60 -4.40 -0.63
CA PHE A 117 -13.23 -3.78 0.54
C PHE A 117 -13.64 -4.81 1.59
N SER A 118 -14.15 -5.96 1.17
CA SER A 118 -14.51 -7.05 2.09
C SER A 118 -13.30 -7.57 2.86
N GLN A 119 -12.17 -7.76 2.16
CA GLN A 119 -10.90 -8.13 2.77
C GLN A 119 -10.36 -7.04 3.70
N TYR A 120 -10.45 -5.78 3.27
CA TYR A 120 -10.03 -4.63 4.08
C TYR A 120 -10.82 -4.53 5.40
N PHE A 121 -12.15 -4.54 5.36
CA PHE A 121 -12.98 -4.45 6.56
C PHE A 121 -12.80 -5.63 7.52
N GLN A 122 -12.67 -6.86 6.98
CA GLN A 122 -12.28 -8.02 7.80
C GLN A 122 -10.92 -7.82 8.46
N SER A 123 -9.96 -7.26 7.73
CA SER A 123 -8.61 -6.97 8.23
C SER A 123 -8.55 -5.85 9.28
N ILE A 124 -9.61 -5.07 9.48
CA ILE A 124 -9.69 -4.06 10.55
C ILE A 124 -10.69 -4.46 11.66
N GLY A 125 -11.06 -5.73 11.72
CA GLY A 125 -11.84 -6.31 12.82
C GLY A 125 -13.35 -6.13 12.71
N PHE A 126 -13.89 -5.86 11.51
CA PHE A 126 -15.34 -5.78 11.32
C PHE A 126 -15.91 -7.14 10.90
N ARG A 127 -17.14 -7.41 11.33
CA ARG A 127 -17.91 -8.54 10.81
C ARG A 127 -18.53 -8.13 9.48
N VAL A 128 -17.99 -8.66 8.39
CA VAL A 128 -18.42 -8.30 7.03
C VAL A 128 -19.47 -9.27 6.51
N SER A 129 -20.61 -8.74 6.09
CA SER A 129 -21.61 -9.43 5.27
C SER A 129 -21.49 -8.95 3.84
N ILE A 130 -21.67 -9.83 2.87
CA ILE A 130 -21.65 -9.48 1.44
C ILE A 130 -23.06 -9.68 0.89
N TYR A 131 -23.60 -8.67 0.23
CA TYR A 131 -24.77 -8.78 -0.63
C TYR A 131 -24.33 -8.56 -2.06
N ASP A 132 -24.56 -9.54 -2.93
CA ASP A 132 -24.27 -9.39 -4.34
C ASP A 132 -25.44 -9.90 -5.17
N ILE A 133 -25.65 -9.24 -6.30
CA ILE A 133 -26.70 -9.62 -7.22
C ILE A 133 -26.09 -10.73 -8.09
N LYS A 134 -26.78 -11.87 -8.21
CA LYS A 134 -26.45 -12.84 -9.27
C LYS A 134 -26.71 -12.15 -10.62
N SER A 135 -25.68 -11.55 -11.19
CA SER A 135 -25.72 -11.11 -12.58
C SER A 135 -25.19 -12.26 -13.45
N GLU A 136 -26.03 -12.78 -14.34
CA GLU A 136 -25.58 -13.63 -15.47
C GLU A 136 -24.93 -12.78 -16.57
N VAL A 137 -24.20 -11.72 -16.21
CA VAL A 137 -23.66 -10.77 -17.19
C VAL A 137 -22.27 -11.23 -17.62
N LEU A 138 -22.30 -11.83 -18.82
CA LEU A 138 -21.26 -12.09 -19.81
C LEU A 138 -19.86 -11.57 -19.48
N GLN A 139 -18.89 -12.47 -19.59
CA GLN A 139 -17.48 -12.12 -19.75
C GLN A 139 -17.35 -11.04 -20.83
N ASP A 140 -16.69 -9.94 -20.45
CA ASP A 140 -16.02 -8.98 -21.34
C ASP A 140 -16.85 -7.92 -22.10
N SER A 141 -17.93 -7.38 -21.52
CA SER A 141 -18.49 -6.09 -21.98
C SER A 141 -18.23 -4.96 -20.98
N TYR A 142 -16.96 -4.56 -20.82
CA TYR A 142 -16.61 -3.30 -20.17
C TYR A 142 -16.41 -2.22 -21.25
N GLN A 143 -17.23 -1.17 -21.24
CA GLN A 143 -16.89 0.09 -21.92
C GLN A 143 -16.03 0.93 -20.98
N ARG A 144 -14.78 1.16 -21.37
CA ARG A 144 -13.92 2.16 -20.74
C ARG A 144 -14.45 3.52 -21.18
N HIS A 145 -15.01 4.28 -20.25
CA HIS A 145 -15.23 5.69 -20.45
C HIS A 145 -13.89 6.40 -20.19
N ASP A 146 -13.32 7.01 -21.23
CA ASP A 146 -12.04 7.74 -21.16
C ASP A 146 -12.19 9.12 -20.49
N ASP A 147 -13.28 9.33 -19.75
CA ASP A 147 -13.71 10.64 -19.25
C ASP A 147 -13.01 11.05 -17.94
N ILE A 148 -12.06 10.25 -17.44
CA ILE A 148 -11.28 10.57 -16.25
C ILE A 148 -9.86 10.95 -16.68
N GLN A 149 -9.69 12.21 -17.08
CA GLN A 149 -8.39 12.87 -17.02
C GLN A 149 -8.20 13.43 -15.60
N ALA A 150 -7.26 12.84 -14.85
CA ALA A 150 -6.74 13.38 -13.60
C ALA A 150 -5.26 13.00 -13.45
#